data_AF-A0A2V9Q5L0-F1
#
_entry.id   AF-A0A2V9Q5L0-F1
#
_cell.length_a   1.000
_cell.length_b   1.000
_cell.length_c   1.000
_cell.angle_alpha   90.00
_cell.angle_beta   90.00
_cell.angle_gamma   90.00
#
_symmetry.space_group_name_H-M   'P 1'
#
loop_
_entity.id
_entity.type
_entity.pdbx_description
1 polymer ?
#
loop_
_entity_poly.entity_id
_entity_poly.type
_entity_poly.pdbx_seq_one_letter_code
_entity_poly.pdbx_strand_id
1 'polypeptide(L)'
;MDFFIQVIAHPIFAVCLCLLLGAVAVSGKFSQSAANFLLLCLWIVGSSSLMRVPDNRLKIGAILMLGGFCLIISHWVRPQRKQPPAVNEQHGLPKSNVTQPSGFNYPSVDFILIPENIPGNAVIMHIPHLELSIRNRGNYALKDVRMRPTMYQLDLRFKVLPRVEKLPENKVRIYPGETEFVIKNFARIGKDSVKIRSVAPGTKSKPVDLSTLKEFKFVKSPGPGEPGGPGGPPLQGVPVGESDTLRYYALRYSFIDDGTQKRYSFYQVISCQQPYLLPLDNPNMSIIGAGTDDDWLLRPSQLIIDHQHKIYGSYLEEEYRPSGSAMPQQ
;
A
#
# COMPACT_ATOMS: atom_id res chain seq x y z
N MET A 1 52.31 -27.38 8.40
CA MET A 1 52.03 -25.96 8.75
C MET A 1 52.40 -25.01 7.62
N ASP A 2 53.41 -25.32 6.81
CA ASP A 2 53.97 -24.40 5.81
C ASP A 2 52.99 -23.95 4.72
N PHE A 3 52.09 -24.85 4.30
CA PHE A 3 51.04 -24.52 3.33
C PHE A 3 50.07 -23.44 3.85
N PHE A 4 49.70 -23.49 5.12
CA PHE A 4 48.80 -22.50 5.72
C PHE A 4 49.44 -21.11 5.82
N ILE A 5 50.72 -21.06 6.19
CA ILE A 5 51.50 -19.82 6.27
C ILE A 5 51.64 -19.19 4.87
N GLN A 6 51.86 -20.02 3.85
CA GLN A 6 51.99 -19.58 2.47
C GLN A 6 50.67 -19.01 1.89
N VAL A 7 49.52 -19.57 2.28
CA VAL A 7 48.20 -19.05 1.89
C VAL A 7 47.90 -17.70 2.57
N ILE A 8 48.21 -17.56 3.86
CA ILE A 8 47.97 -16.32 4.62
C ILE A 8 48.87 -15.18 4.12
N ALA A 9 50.10 -15.48 3.71
CA ALA A 9 51.05 -14.50 3.19
C ALA A 9 50.72 -14.00 1.77
N HIS A 10 49.74 -14.60 1.08
CA HIS A 10 49.43 -14.22 -0.29
C HIS A 10 48.65 -12.90 -0.33
N PRO A 11 49.06 -11.89 -1.13
CA PRO A 11 48.43 -10.56 -1.13
C PRO A 11 46.95 -10.59 -1.52
N ILE A 12 46.55 -11.58 -2.33
CA ILE A 12 45.16 -11.78 -2.72
C ILE A 12 44.29 -12.24 -1.53
N PHE A 13 44.86 -13.01 -0.59
CA PHE A 13 44.14 -13.41 0.62
C PHE A 13 43.80 -12.21 1.49
N ALA A 14 44.75 -11.26 1.64
CA ALA A 14 44.51 -10.00 2.35
C ALA A 14 43.41 -9.15 1.69
N VAL A 15 43.39 -9.05 0.35
CA VAL A 15 42.34 -8.33 -0.39
C VAL A 15 40.98 -9.00 -0.22
N CYS A 16 40.92 -10.34 -0.28
CA CYS A 16 39.67 -11.09 -0.07
C CYS A 16 39.16 -10.92 1.36
N LEU A 17 40.05 -10.96 2.36
CA LEU A 17 39.71 -10.74 3.75
C LEU A 17 39.19 -9.31 3.97
N CYS A 18 39.84 -8.29 3.38
CA CYS A 18 39.38 -6.90 3.44
C CYS A 18 38.00 -6.70 2.81
N LEU A 19 37.73 -7.30 1.64
CA LEU A 19 36.43 -7.21 0.98
C LEU A 19 35.33 -7.93 1.77
N LEU A 20 35.66 -9.08 2.38
CA LEU A 20 34.73 -9.82 3.25
C LEU A 20 34.40 -9.01 4.52
N LEU A 21 35.42 -8.49 5.21
CA LEU A 21 35.24 -7.65 6.39
C LEU A 21 34.51 -6.35 6.04
N GLY A 22 34.76 -5.77 4.86
CA GLY A 22 34.04 -4.61 4.34
C GLY A 22 32.57 -4.90 4.07
N ALA A 23 32.24 -6.04 3.46
CA ALA A 23 30.86 -6.46 3.23
C ALA A 23 30.11 -6.68 4.55
N VAL A 24 30.77 -7.28 5.55
CA VAL A 24 30.21 -7.47 6.90
C VAL A 24 30.01 -6.12 7.61
N ALA A 25 31.00 -5.23 7.56
CA ALA A 25 30.90 -3.90 8.17
C ALA A 25 29.79 -3.03 7.55
N VAL A 26 29.62 -3.10 6.23
CA VAL A 26 28.56 -2.35 5.51
C VAL A 26 27.18 -2.95 5.79
N SER A 27 27.07 -4.29 5.87
CA SER A 27 25.80 -4.98 6.12
C SER A 27 25.05 -4.53 7.39
N GLY A 28 25.78 -4.14 8.44
CA GLY A 28 25.20 -3.72 9.71
C GLY A 28 24.58 -2.32 9.73
N LYS A 29 24.95 -1.42 8.81
CA LYS A 29 24.53 0.00 8.86
C LYS A 29 24.13 0.62 7.52
N PHE A 30 24.65 0.15 6.40
CA PHE A 30 24.51 0.80 5.09
C PHE A 30 23.97 -0.19 4.05
N SER A 31 22.98 0.30 3.29
CA SER A 31 22.26 -0.32 2.17
C SER A 31 22.71 -1.73 1.73
N GLN A 32 21.76 -2.67 1.72
CA GLN A 32 21.94 -4.05 1.23
C GLN A 32 22.58 -4.10 -0.17
N SER A 33 22.29 -3.12 -1.03
CA SER A 33 22.87 -3.03 -2.37
C SER A 33 24.39 -2.85 -2.33
N ALA A 34 24.93 -2.10 -1.36
CA ALA A 34 26.37 -1.89 -1.22
C ALA A 34 27.08 -3.15 -0.69
N ALA A 35 26.48 -3.87 0.27
CA ALA A 35 27.02 -5.13 0.77
C ALA A 35 27.06 -6.22 -0.33
N ASN A 36 25.99 -6.33 -1.14
CA ASN A 36 25.96 -7.25 -2.27
C ASN A 36 26.99 -6.89 -3.35
N PHE A 37 27.22 -5.60 -3.59
CA PHE A 37 28.27 -5.15 -4.52
C PHE A 37 29.67 -5.54 -4.04
N LEU A 38 29.96 -5.39 -2.74
CA LEU A 38 31.24 -5.81 -2.17
C LEU A 38 31.45 -7.33 -2.23
N LEU A 39 30.39 -8.12 -2.00
CA LEU A 39 30.43 -9.58 -2.15
C LEU A 39 30.65 -10.01 -3.61
N LEU A 40 30.11 -9.26 -4.59
CA LEU A 40 30.37 -9.49 -6.01
C LEU A 40 31.84 -9.22 -6.35
N CYS A 41 32.39 -8.10 -5.88
CA CYS A 41 33.81 -7.77 -6.06
C CYS A 41 34.72 -8.85 -5.43
N LEU A 42 34.37 -9.34 -4.23
CA LEU A 42 35.07 -10.45 -3.57
C LEU A 42 35.07 -11.70 -4.44
N TRP A 43 33.91 -12.07 -5.01
CA TRP A 43 33.80 -13.24 -5.86
C TRP A 43 34.64 -13.12 -7.13
N ILE A 44 34.67 -11.95 -7.79
CA ILE A 44 35.47 -11.71 -8.99
C ILE A 44 36.97 -11.82 -8.68
N VAL A 45 37.43 -11.15 -7.62
CA VAL A 45 38.85 -11.16 -7.21
C VAL A 45 39.29 -12.56 -6.79
N GLY A 46 38.47 -13.27 -6.01
CA GLY A 46 38.75 -14.65 -5.59
C GLY A 46 38.76 -15.62 -6.78
N SER A 47 37.85 -15.47 -7.74
CA SER A 47 37.81 -16.29 -8.96
C SER A 47 39.05 -16.07 -9.83
N SER A 48 39.52 -14.82 -9.96
CA SER A 48 40.75 -14.48 -10.69
C SER A 48 41.99 -15.15 -10.09
N SER A 49 42.05 -15.28 -8.76
CA SER A 49 43.10 -16.04 -8.07
C SER A 49 43.08 -17.53 -8.41
N LEU A 50 41.88 -18.10 -8.50
CA LEU A 50 41.67 -19.52 -8.76
C LEU A 50 41.93 -19.91 -10.22
N MET A 51 41.90 -18.95 -11.16
CA MET A 51 42.24 -19.20 -12.57
C MET A 51 43.68 -19.67 -12.79
N ARG A 52 44.58 -19.46 -11.82
CA ARG A 52 46.00 -19.87 -11.88
C ARG A 52 46.25 -21.35 -11.60
N VAL A 53 45.25 -22.08 -11.10
CA VAL A 53 45.35 -23.55 -10.92
C VAL A 53 45.46 -24.20 -12.31
N PRO A 54 46.10 -25.37 -12.53
CA PRO A 54 46.09 -26.01 -13.84
C PRO A 54 44.81 -26.82 -14.10
N ASP A 55 44.25 -27.46 -13.06
CA ASP A 55 43.11 -28.37 -13.19
C ASP A 55 41.75 -27.66 -13.34
N ASN A 56 41.14 -27.78 -14.53
CA ASN A 56 39.86 -27.13 -14.83
C ASN A 56 38.69 -27.61 -13.97
N ARG A 57 38.68 -28.89 -13.57
CA ARG A 57 37.64 -29.43 -12.67
C ARG A 57 37.72 -28.79 -11.28
N LEU A 58 38.94 -28.64 -10.77
CA LEU A 58 39.19 -28.06 -9.46
C LEU A 58 38.90 -26.55 -9.46
N LYS A 59 39.21 -25.84 -10.56
CA LYS A 59 38.85 -24.43 -10.76
C LYS A 59 37.35 -24.20 -10.68
N ILE A 60 36.58 -24.94 -11.48
CA ILE A 60 35.13 -24.76 -11.56
C ILE A 60 34.51 -25.08 -10.20
N GLY A 61 34.94 -26.17 -9.55
CA GLY A 61 34.49 -26.52 -8.20
C GLY A 61 34.78 -25.44 -7.17
N ALA A 62 35.99 -24.87 -7.18
CA ALA A 62 36.39 -23.82 -6.24
C ALA A 62 35.64 -22.48 -6.47
N ILE A 63 35.42 -22.10 -7.73
CA ILE A 63 34.66 -20.88 -8.09
C ILE A 63 33.19 -21.02 -7.68
N LEU A 64 32.59 -22.19 -7.90
CA LEU A 64 31.21 -22.46 -7.50
C LEU A 64 31.06 -22.51 -5.97
N MET A 65 32.02 -23.12 -5.27
CA MET A 65 32.06 -23.09 -3.79
C MET A 65 32.15 -21.66 -3.26
N LEU A 66 33.01 -20.82 -3.84
CA LEU A 66 33.15 -19.42 -3.46
C LEU A 66 31.86 -18.62 -3.72
N GLY A 67 31.23 -18.83 -4.89
CA GLY A 67 29.93 -18.21 -5.21
C GLY A 67 28.82 -18.64 -4.24
N GLY A 68 28.74 -19.93 -3.92
CA GLY A 68 27.81 -20.45 -2.93
C GLY A 68 28.03 -19.86 -1.54
N PHE A 69 29.28 -19.71 -1.12
CA PHE A 69 29.64 -19.06 0.14
C PHE A 69 29.20 -17.58 0.17
N CYS A 70 29.44 -16.82 -0.90
CA CYS A 70 28.97 -15.44 -1.01
C CYS A 70 27.43 -15.33 -0.96
N LEU A 71 26.71 -16.29 -1.55
CA LEU A 71 25.24 -16.34 -1.49
C LEU A 71 24.74 -16.64 -0.08
N ILE A 72 25.38 -17.56 0.65
CA ILE A 72 25.06 -17.87 2.05
C ILE A 72 25.27 -16.62 2.90
N ILE A 73 26.40 -15.93 2.75
CA ILE A 73 26.66 -14.68 3.47
C ILE A 73 25.63 -13.61 3.08
N SER A 74 25.31 -13.43 1.79
CA SER A 74 24.29 -12.48 1.34
C SER A 74 22.91 -12.80 1.96
N HIS A 75 22.58 -14.09 2.12
CA HIS A 75 21.36 -14.52 2.79
C HIS A 75 21.37 -14.22 4.30
N TRP A 76 22.50 -14.43 4.97
CA TRP A 76 22.69 -14.10 6.39
C TRP A 76 22.72 -12.58 6.65
N VAL A 77 23.19 -11.82 5.66
CA VAL A 77 23.21 -10.35 5.62
C VAL A 77 21.82 -9.77 5.31
N ARG A 78 20.78 -10.59 5.13
CA ARG A 78 19.41 -10.07 5.05
C ARG A 78 19.18 -9.16 6.27
N PRO A 79 18.94 -7.85 6.06
CA PRO A 79 18.62 -7.00 7.18
C PRO A 79 17.41 -7.62 7.83
N GLN A 80 17.40 -7.69 9.16
CA GLN A 80 16.12 -7.79 9.85
C GLN A 80 15.26 -6.71 9.21
N ARG A 81 14.21 -7.11 8.49
CA ARG A 81 13.19 -6.18 7.99
C ARG A 81 12.96 -5.29 9.19
N LYS A 82 13.37 -4.02 9.10
CA LYS A 82 13.03 -3.05 10.14
C LYS A 82 11.54 -3.29 10.32
N GLN A 83 11.14 -3.79 11.47
CA GLN A 83 9.73 -3.72 11.83
C GLN A 83 9.36 -2.28 11.52
N PRO A 84 8.30 -2.01 10.72
CA PRO A 84 7.79 -0.66 10.62
C PRO A 84 7.72 -0.17 12.06
N PRO A 85 8.40 0.95 12.39
CA PRO A 85 8.82 1.24 13.75
C PRO A 85 7.65 0.97 14.67
N ALA A 86 7.84 0.02 15.60
CA ALA A 86 6.98 -0.01 16.76
C ALA A 86 7.01 1.43 17.28
N VAL A 87 5.85 2.08 17.27
CA VAL A 87 5.65 3.38 17.91
C VAL A 87 5.79 3.12 19.40
N ASN A 88 7.03 2.89 19.84
CA ASN A 88 7.45 3.00 21.21
C ASN A 88 8.00 4.41 21.32
N GLU A 89 7.16 5.25 21.92
CA GLU A 89 7.54 6.33 22.82
C GLU A 89 8.87 7.02 22.49
N GLN A 90 8.77 8.16 21.80
CA GLN A 90 9.79 9.20 21.87
C GLN A 90 9.91 9.68 23.32
N HIS A 91 10.74 9.00 24.12
CA HIS A 91 11.47 9.62 25.20
C HIS A 91 12.53 10.53 24.58
N GLY A 92 12.37 11.85 24.77
CA GLY A 92 13.47 12.81 24.55
C GLY A 92 13.32 13.78 23.38
N LEU A 93 12.18 14.45 23.23
CA LEU A 93 12.10 15.85 22.81
C LEU A 93 10.99 16.50 23.66
N PRO A 94 11.07 17.80 23.96
CA PRO A 94 10.30 18.41 25.03
C PRO A 94 8.82 18.11 24.82
N LYS A 95 8.05 18.01 25.91
CA LYS A 95 6.60 18.19 25.86
C LYS A 95 6.34 19.43 25.00
N SER A 96 6.13 19.25 23.70
CA SER A 96 5.41 20.21 22.92
C SER A 96 4.02 20.08 23.51
N ASN A 97 3.73 20.98 24.44
CA ASN A 97 2.48 21.69 24.34
C ASN A 97 2.40 22.14 22.88
N VAL A 98 1.94 21.25 21.99
CA VAL A 98 1.20 21.66 20.82
C VAL A 98 -0.03 22.27 21.45
N THR A 99 0.13 23.52 21.87
CA THR A 99 -0.93 24.49 21.83
C THR A 99 -1.40 24.40 20.39
N GLN A 100 -2.42 23.57 20.16
CA GLN A 100 -3.22 23.61 18.95
C GLN A 100 -3.47 25.09 18.71
N PRO A 101 -3.27 25.60 17.48
CA PRO A 101 -3.69 26.96 17.18
C PRO A 101 -5.13 27.08 17.63
N SER A 102 -5.31 27.91 18.67
CA SER A 102 -6.55 28.17 19.37
C SER A 102 -7.55 28.67 18.34
N GLY A 103 -8.43 27.78 17.89
CA GLY A 103 -9.43 28.09 16.87
C GLY A 103 -10.46 27.00 16.70
N PHE A 104 -10.07 25.72 16.71
CA PHE A 104 -11.00 24.60 16.57
C PHE A 104 -10.61 23.38 17.41
N ASN A 105 -11.34 23.14 18.52
CA ASN A 105 -11.26 21.92 19.31
C ASN A 105 -11.96 20.76 18.58
N TYR A 106 -11.37 20.24 17.50
CA TYR A 106 -11.87 19.01 16.89
C TYR A 106 -11.52 17.79 17.75
N PRO A 107 -12.40 16.79 17.84
CA PRO A 107 -12.05 15.51 18.44
C PRO A 107 -10.90 14.86 17.67
N SER A 108 -10.03 14.10 18.33
CA SER A 108 -8.96 13.36 17.65
C SER A 108 -9.40 11.91 17.48
N VAL A 109 -9.76 11.51 16.26
CA VAL A 109 -10.35 10.20 15.94
C VAL A 109 -9.71 9.63 14.69
N ASP A 110 -9.36 8.34 14.71
CA ASP A 110 -8.96 7.61 13.51
C ASP A 110 -9.99 6.53 13.16
N PHE A 111 -10.31 6.42 11.88
CA PHE A 111 -11.03 5.29 11.30
C PHE A 111 -10.01 4.40 10.60
N ILE A 112 -9.67 3.29 11.23
CA ILE A 112 -8.60 2.39 10.80
C ILE A 112 -9.23 1.25 10.02
N LEU A 113 -8.87 1.13 8.75
CA LEU A 113 -9.22 0.00 7.89
C LEU A 113 -7.99 -0.88 7.70
N ILE A 114 -8.13 -2.17 8.01
CA ILE A 114 -7.04 -3.14 7.93
C ILE A 114 -7.44 -4.24 6.95
N PRO A 115 -6.84 -4.30 5.75
CA PRO A 115 -7.11 -5.38 4.83
C PRO A 115 -6.42 -6.66 5.31
N GLU A 116 -6.97 -7.81 4.94
CA GLU A 116 -6.32 -9.09 5.15
C GLU A 116 -4.90 -9.08 4.54
N ASN A 117 -3.93 -9.60 5.30
CA ASN A 117 -2.55 -9.68 4.84
C ASN A 117 -2.41 -10.82 3.83
N ILE A 118 -2.53 -10.48 2.55
CA ILE A 118 -2.40 -11.43 1.45
C ILE A 118 -0.98 -11.31 0.88
N PRO A 119 -0.20 -12.41 0.84
CA PRO A 119 1.10 -12.40 0.18
C PRO A 119 0.96 -11.98 -1.28
N GLY A 120 1.81 -11.07 -1.77
CA GLY A 120 1.67 -10.48 -3.11
C GLY A 120 1.68 -11.47 -4.29
N ASN A 121 2.11 -12.71 -4.07
CA ASN A 121 2.14 -13.77 -5.08
C ASN A 121 1.04 -14.83 -4.87
N ALA A 122 0.19 -14.68 -3.86
CA ALA A 122 -0.87 -15.64 -3.55
C ALA A 122 -2.09 -15.38 -4.43
N VAL A 123 -2.59 -16.44 -5.08
CA VAL A 123 -3.90 -16.41 -5.74
C VAL A 123 -4.96 -16.41 -4.65
N ILE A 124 -5.73 -15.32 -4.54
CA ILE A 124 -6.81 -15.20 -3.56
C ILE A 124 -7.98 -16.05 -4.04
N MET A 125 -8.34 -17.08 -3.27
CA MET A 125 -9.46 -17.96 -3.61
C MET A 125 -10.79 -17.56 -2.97
N HIS A 126 -10.74 -16.71 -1.94
CA HIS A 126 -11.88 -16.25 -1.14
C HIS A 126 -12.11 -14.72 -1.25
N ILE A 127 -13.17 -14.23 -0.63
CA ILE A 127 -13.34 -12.79 -0.41
C ILE A 127 -12.50 -12.43 0.81
N PRO A 128 -11.50 -11.55 0.68
CA PRO A 128 -10.63 -11.24 1.79
C PRO A 128 -11.29 -10.31 2.82
N HIS A 129 -10.82 -10.42 4.06
CA HIS A 129 -11.34 -9.67 5.18
C HIS A 129 -10.91 -8.19 5.12
N LEU A 130 -11.80 -7.29 5.56
CA LEU A 130 -11.49 -5.88 5.76
C LEU A 130 -12.03 -5.46 7.13
N GLU A 131 -11.14 -5.30 8.09
CA GLU A 131 -11.51 -4.92 9.45
C GLU A 131 -11.57 -3.40 9.60
N LEU A 132 -12.67 -2.91 10.13
CA LEU A 132 -12.85 -1.55 10.60
C LEU A 132 -12.62 -1.47 12.11
N SER A 133 -11.84 -0.50 12.55
CA SER A 133 -11.77 -0.14 13.96
C SER A 133 -11.60 1.37 14.16
N ILE A 134 -12.21 1.88 15.22
CA ILE A 134 -12.27 3.31 15.52
C ILE A 134 -11.40 3.59 16.73
N ARG A 135 -10.38 4.43 16.56
CA ARG A 135 -9.47 4.83 17.64
C ARG A 135 -9.81 6.24 18.09
N ASN A 136 -10.15 6.40 19.36
CA ASN A 136 -10.34 7.71 19.98
C ASN A 136 -9.02 8.16 20.62
N ARG A 137 -8.38 9.16 20.04
CA ARG A 137 -7.19 9.84 20.59
C ARG A 137 -7.54 11.11 21.36
N GLY A 138 -8.81 11.51 21.35
CA GLY A 138 -9.29 12.70 22.03
C GLY A 138 -9.40 12.51 23.54
N ASN A 139 -9.68 13.62 24.22
CA ASN A 139 -9.85 13.67 25.67
C ASN A 139 -11.28 13.31 26.13
N TYR A 140 -12.23 13.29 25.20
CA TYR A 140 -13.64 13.03 25.47
C TYR A 140 -14.12 11.78 24.76
N ALA A 141 -15.16 11.14 25.29
CA ALA A 141 -15.72 9.93 24.70
C ALA A 141 -16.40 10.26 23.35
N LEU A 142 -16.34 9.32 22.41
CA LEU A 142 -17.17 9.38 21.21
C LEU A 142 -18.47 8.63 21.49
N LYS A 143 -19.62 9.26 21.34
CA LYS A 143 -20.93 8.65 21.54
C LYS A 143 -21.65 8.45 20.21
N ASP A 144 -22.55 7.46 20.18
CA ASP A 144 -23.47 7.23 19.06
C ASP A 144 -22.74 7.15 17.71
N VAL A 145 -21.66 6.37 17.65
CA VAL A 145 -20.86 6.22 16.44
C VAL A 145 -21.59 5.30 15.48
N ARG A 146 -21.90 5.82 14.30
CA ARG A 146 -22.68 5.14 13.25
C ARG A 146 -21.87 5.12 11.96
N MET A 147 -21.91 4.00 11.25
CA MET A 147 -21.41 3.91 9.87
C MET A 147 -22.56 3.61 8.93
N ARG A 148 -22.72 4.43 7.90
CA ARG A 148 -23.68 4.24 6.83
C ARG A 148 -22.96 4.02 5.49
N PRO A 149 -23.04 2.82 4.90
CA PRO A 149 -22.47 2.57 3.59
C PRO A 149 -23.43 2.99 2.47
N THR A 150 -22.86 3.55 1.40
CA THR A 150 -23.54 3.77 0.12
C THR A 150 -22.73 3.10 -0.97
N MET A 151 -23.35 2.22 -1.74
CA MET A 151 -22.70 1.58 -2.88
C MET A 151 -22.75 2.51 -4.09
N TYR A 152 -21.63 2.66 -4.77
CA TYR A 152 -21.48 3.42 -6.01
C TYR A 152 -21.02 2.50 -7.12
N GLN A 153 -21.55 2.74 -8.32
CA GLN A 153 -21.15 2.12 -9.55
C GLN A 153 -20.67 3.22 -10.49
N LEU A 154 -19.36 3.27 -10.75
CA LEU A 154 -18.76 4.21 -11.68
C LEU A 154 -18.57 3.58 -13.05
N ASP A 155 -18.60 4.44 -14.06
CA ASP A 155 -18.39 4.13 -15.46
C ASP A 155 -17.27 5.05 -15.98
N LEU A 156 -16.42 4.54 -16.87
CA LEU A 156 -15.34 5.31 -17.48
C LEU A 156 -15.74 5.66 -18.91
N ARG A 157 -15.88 6.95 -19.21
CA ARG A 157 -16.33 7.43 -20.52
C ARG A 157 -15.27 8.26 -21.19
N PHE A 158 -15.24 8.22 -22.52
CA PHE A 158 -14.44 9.16 -23.29
C PHE A 158 -15.13 10.51 -23.32
N LYS A 159 -14.47 11.51 -22.73
CA LYS A 159 -14.79 12.92 -22.91
C LYS A 159 -14.35 13.39 -24.29
N VAL A 160 -13.18 12.92 -24.74
CA VAL A 160 -12.64 13.13 -26.09
C VAL A 160 -12.22 11.78 -26.65
N LEU A 161 -12.73 11.40 -27.82
CA LEU A 161 -12.37 10.13 -28.46
C LEU A 161 -10.91 10.16 -28.95
N PRO A 162 -10.17 9.03 -28.83
CA PRO A 162 -8.83 8.93 -29.40
C PRO A 162 -8.89 9.13 -30.91
N ARG A 163 -7.92 9.87 -31.45
CA ARG A 163 -7.84 10.15 -32.88
C ARG A 163 -6.64 9.44 -33.46
N VAL A 164 -6.84 8.81 -34.61
CA VAL A 164 -5.78 8.10 -35.33
C VAL A 164 -5.51 8.84 -36.63
N GLU A 165 -4.29 9.32 -36.80
CA GLU A 165 -3.83 10.01 -37.99
C GLU A 165 -2.85 9.12 -38.74
N LYS A 166 -3.14 8.86 -40.02
CA LYS A 166 -2.22 8.15 -40.91
C LYS A 166 -1.15 9.14 -41.38
N LEU A 167 0.10 8.83 -41.09
CA LEU A 167 1.26 9.58 -41.57
C LEU A 167 1.80 8.93 -42.86
N PRO A 168 2.63 9.64 -43.63
CA PRO A 168 3.39 9.05 -44.74
C PRO A 168 4.19 7.80 -44.31
N GLU A 169 4.56 6.94 -45.26
CA GLU A 169 5.36 5.72 -45.04
C GLU A 169 4.69 4.65 -44.17
N ASN A 170 3.36 4.52 -44.22
CA ASN A 170 2.58 3.56 -43.41
C ASN A 170 2.74 3.75 -41.89
N LYS A 171 3.14 4.93 -41.44
CA LYS A 171 3.20 5.27 -40.02
C LYS A 171 1.82 5.72 -39.54
N VAL A 172 1.54 5.49 -38.26
CA VAL A 172 0.31 5.91 -37.61
C VAL A 172 0.66 6.70 -36.37
N ARG A 173 0.04 7.87 -36.21
CA ARG A 173 0.09 8.66 -34.98
C ARG A 173 -1.25 8.51 -34.27
N ILE A 174 -1.19 8.13 -33.00
CA ILE A 174 -2.37 8.00 -32.15
C ILE A 174 -2.34 9.17 -31.17
N TYR A 175 -3.36 9.99 -31.21
CA TYR A 175 -3.65 10.98 -30.19
C TYR A 175 -4.53 10.30 -29.13
N PRO A 176 -4.05 10.15 -27.88
CA PRO A 176 -4.87 9.55 -26.83
C PRO A 176 -6.13 10.39 -26.62
N GLY A 177 -7.24 9.70 -26.38
CA GLY A 177 -8.49 10.36 -25.97
C GLY A 177 -8.40 10.85 -24.53
N GLU A 178 -9.36 11.67 -24.12
CA GLU A 178 -9.55 12.04 -22.72
C GLU A 178 -10.68 11.20 -22.14
N THR A 179 -10.48 10.67 -20.93
CA THR A 179 -11.49 9.88 -20.23
C THR A 179 -11.90 10.55 -18.92
N GLU A 180 -13.12 10.27 -18.47
CA GLU A 180 -13.65 10.73 -17.19
C GLU A 180 -14.47 9.65 -16.50
N PHE A 181 -14.45 9.66 -15.16
CA PHE A 181 -15.33 8.84 -14.35
C PHE A 181 -16.69 9.53 -14.21
N VAL A 182 -17.76 8.75 -14.37
CA VAL A 182 -19.13 9.21 -14.12
C VAL A 182 -19.85 8.24 -13.18
N ILE A 183 -20.68 8.78 -12.29
CA ILE A 183 -21.54 7.96 -11.44
C ILE A 183 -22.66 7.41 -12.33
N LYS A 184 -22.63 6.10 -12.59
CA LYS A 184 -23.68 5.41 -13.35
C LYS A 184 -24.88 5.10 -12.48
N ASN A 185 -24.63 4.63 -11.26
CA ASN A 185 -25.66 4.29 -10.30
C ASN A 185 -25.13 4.42 -8.87
N PHE A 186 -26.02 4.63 -7.90
CA PHE A 186 -25.71 4.49 -6.49
C PHE A 186 -26.91 3.94 -5.72
N ALA A 187 -26.63 3.15 -4.69
CA ALA A 187 -27.65 2.56 -3.82
C ALA A 187 -27.32 2.88 -2.36
N ARG A 188 -28.24 3.59 -1.69
CA ARG A 188 -28.17 3.78 -0.25
C ARG A 188 -28.53 2.49 0.43
N ILE A 189 -27.61 1.97 1.23
CA ILE A 189 -27.89 0.79 2.03
C ILE A 189 -28.58 1.31 3.29
N GLY A 190 -29.91 1.26 3.27
CA GLY A 190 -30.80 2.15 4.04
C GLY A 190 -30.76 2.07 5.58
N LYS A 191 -29.78 1.40 6.20
CA LYS A 191 -29.59 1.34 7.64
C LYS A 191 -28.12 1.50 7.99
N ASP A 192 -27.84 2.06 9.18
CA ASP A 192 -26.46 2.13 9.67
C ASP A 192 -25.98 0.70 9.98
N SER A 193 -24.96 0.25 9.27
CA SER A 193 -24.43 -1.13 9.34
C SER A 193 -23.54 -1.35 10.55
N VAL A 194 -22.94 -0.28 11.09
CA VAL A 194 -22.20 -0.32 12.36
C VAL A 194 -22.77 0.71 13.30
N LYS A 195 -23.02 0.30 14.54
CA LYS A 195 -23.48 1.16 15.64
C LYS A 195 -22.70 0.84 16.90
N ILE A 196 -21.88 1.78 17.35
CA ILE A 196 -21.12 1.69 18.59
C ILE A 196 -21.63 2.76 19.54
N ARG A 197 -22.11 2.34 20.71
CA ARG A 197 -22.71 3.26 21.69
C ARG A 197 -21.73 4.30 22.19
N SER A 198 -20.52 3.86 22.52
CA SER A 198 -19.47 4.73 23.04
C SER A 198 -18.07 4.17 22.76
N VAL A 199 -17.10 5.03 22.52
CA VAL A 199 -15.66 4.73 22.49
C VAL A 199 -14.98 5.68 23.48
N ALA A 200 -14.39 5.10 24.53
CA ALA A 200 -13.78 5.87 25.61
C ALA A 200 -12.52 6.65 25.14
N PRO A 201 -12.16 7.77 25.79
CA PRO A 201 -10.93 8.51 25.50
C PRO A 201 -9.70 7.62 25.53
N GLY A 202 -8.78 7.79 24.57
CA GLY A 202 -7.54 7.00 24.50
C GLY A 202 -7.71 5.53 24.13
N THR A 203 -8.92 5.06 23.84
CA THR A 203 -9.21 3.63 23.55
C THR A 203 -9.53 3.36 22.08
N LYS A 204 -9.66 2.08 21.73
CA LYS A 204 -10.00 1.58 20.39
C LYS A 204 -11.26 0.72 20.48
N SER A 205 -12.16 0.85 19.51
CA SER A 205 -13.35 0.00 19.42
C SER A 205 -12.98 -1.46 19.12
N LYS A 206 -13.89 -2.39 19.41
CA LYS A 206 -13.79 -3.76 18.89
C LYS A 206 -13.71 -3.71 17.35
N PRO A 207 -12.81 -4.47 16.71
CA PRO A 207 -12.78 -4.59 15.26
C PRO A 207 -14.11 -5.13 14.73
N VAL A 208 -14.53 -4.63 13.58
CA VAL A 208 -15.72 -5.09 12.85
C VAL A 208 -15.27 -5.52 11.47
N ASP A 209 -15.47 -6.79 11.15
CA ASP A 209 -15.17 -7.32 9.82
C ASP A 209 -16.29 -6.94 8.84
N LEU A 210 -15.96 -6.05 7.89
CA LEU A 210 -16.91 -5.56 6.90
C LEU A 210 -17.39 -6.67 5.95
N SER A 211 -16.59 -7.71 5.71
CA SER A 211 -16.97 -8.81 4.82
C SER A 211 -18.12 -9.66 5.36
N THR A 212 -18.33 -9.65 6.68
CA THR A 212 -19.43 -10.38 7.34
C THR A 212 -20.75 -9.62 7.35
N LEU A 213 -20.72 -8.33 7.04
CA LEU A 213 -21.89 -7.46 7.00
C LEU A 213 -22.64 -7.68 5.67
N LYS A 214 -23.95 -7.93 5.75
CA LYS A 214 -24.80 -8.23 4.58
C LYS A 214 -24.81 -7.12 3.52
N GLU A 215 -24.52 -5.91 3.96
CA GLU A 215 -24.46 -4.69 3.14
C GLU A 215 -23.27 -4.69 2.17
N PHE A 216 -22.20 -5.39 2.52
CA PHE A 216 -20.98 -5.42 1.74
C PHE A 216 -20.93 -6.68 0.86
N LYS A 217 -20.66 -6.46 -0.42
CA LYS A 217 -20.52 -7.48 -1.45
C LYS A 217 -19.20 -7.24 -2.16
N PHE A 218 -18.13 -7.66 -1.50
CA PHE A 218 -16.80 -7.64 -2.10
C PHE A 218 -16.71 -8.69 -3.21
N VAL A 219 -16.00 -8.35 -4.28
CA VAL A 219 -15.86 -9.17 -5.47
C VAL A 219 -14.46 -9.77 -5.50
N LYS A 220 -14.38 -11.07 -5.73
CA LYS A 220 -13.12 -11.80 -5.91
C LYS A 220 -12.44 -11.37 -7.21
N SER A 221 -11.14 -11.13 -7.16
CA SER A 221 -10.32 -10.91 -8.36
C SER A 221 -10.32 -12.17 -9.25
N PRO A 222 -10.41 -12.04 -10.59
CA PRO A 222 -10.33 -13.18 -11.48
C PRO A 222 -8.96 -13.87 -11.37
N GLY A 223 -8.99 -15.20 -11.29
CA GLY A 223 -7.80 -16.04 -11.19
C GLY A 223 -7.03 -16.17 -12.52
N PRO A 224 -5.80 -16.71 -12.51
CA PRO A 224 -5.06 -17.01 -13.74
C PRO A 224 -5.85 -17.96 -14.66
N GLY A 225 -5.95 -17.64 -15.95
CA GLY A 225 -6.72 -18.41 -16.93
C GLY A 225 -8.23 -18.19 -16.90
N GLU A 226 -8.77 -17.48 -15.91
CA GLU A 226 -10.16 -17.03 -15.92
C GLU A 226 -10.32 -15.83 -16.87
N PRO A 227 -11.48 -15.66 -17.53
CA PRO A 227 -11.73 -14.49 -18.36
C PRO A 227 -11.49 -13.17 -17.58
N GLY A 228 -10.67 -12.28 -18.14
CA GLY A 228 -10.24 -11.04 -17.48
C GLY A 228 -9.12 -11.19 -16.43
N GLY A 229 -8.67 -12.42 -16.13
CA GLY A 229 -7.50 -12.71 -15.31
C GLY A 229 -6.21 -12.86 -16.13
N PRO A 230 -5.03 -12.93 -15.48
CA PRO A 230 -3.76 -13.12 -16.17
C PRO A 230 -3.74 -14.38 -17.04
N GLY A 231 -3.43 -14.23 -18.33
CA GLY A 231 -3.41 -15.35 -19.29
C GLY A 231 -4.78 -15.91 -19.67
N GLY A 232 -5.87 -15.29 -19.20
CA GLY A 232 -7.23 -15.65 -19.60
C GLY A 232 -7.63 -15.04 -20.95
N PRO A 233 -8.68 -15.57 -21.60
CA PRO A 233 -9.19 -15.02 -22.85
C PRO A 233 -9.75 -13.60 -22.65
N PRO A 234 -9.64 -12.72 -23.66
CA PRO A 234 -10.26 -11.40 -23.62
C PRO A 234 -11.78 -11.54 -23.59
N LEU A 235 -12.44 -10.61 -22.92
CA LEU A 235 -13.88 -10.65 -22.74
C LEU A 235 -14.57 -10.12 -23.99
N GLN A 236 -15.12 -11.02 -24.79
CA GLN A 236 -15.99 -10.65 -25.90
C GLN A 236 -17.44 -10.58 -25.38
N GLY A 237 -17.88 -9.36 -25.04
CA GLY A 237 -19.30 -9.04 -24.88
C GLY A 237 -20.01 -9.63 -23.66
N VAL A 238 -19.30 -10.21 -22.69
CA VAL A 238 -19.86 -10.67 -21.41
C VAL A 238 -19.12 -9.95 -20.27
N PRO A 239 -19.83 -9.26 -19.35
CA PRO A 239 -19.20 -8.65 -18.20
C PRO A 239 -18.58 -9.77 -17.34
N VAL A 240 -17.25 -9.75 -17.12
CA VAL A 240 -16.63 -10.56 -16.06
C VAL A 240 -17.38 -10.31 -14.78
N GLY A 241 -17.67 -11.35 -13.99
CA GLY A 241 -18.31 -11.28 -12.68
C GLY A 241 -18.66 -9.86 -12.22
N GLU A 242 -19.83 -9.34 -12.61
CA GLU A 242 -20.32 -8.03 -12.16
C GLU A 242 -19.44 -6.77 -12.45
N SER A 243 -18.37 -6.89 -13.25
CA SER A 243 -17.17 -6.05 -13.32
C SER A 243 -16.93 -5.32 -14.66
N ASP A 244 -17.98 -4.82 -15.33
CA ASP A 244 -17.82 -3.73 -16.31
C ASP A 244 -17.90 -2.34 -15.64
N THR A 245 -18.05 -2.31 -14.32
CA THR A 245 -18.19 -1.07 -13.57
C THR A 245 -17.36 -1.12 -12.31
N LEU A 246 -16.57 -0.08 -12.11
CA LEU A 246 -15.81 0.11 -10.89
C LEU A 246 -16.79 0.37 -9.75
N ARG A 247 -16.86 -0.56 -8.80
CA ARG A 247 -17.77 -0.46 -7.66
C ARG A 247 -17.02 -0.02 -6.42
N TYR A 248 -17.61 0.92 -5.69
CA TYR A 248 -17.05 1.49 -4.48
C TYR A 248 -18.10 1.54 -3.38
N TYR A 249 -17.65 1.49 -2.13
CA TYR A 249 -18.47 1.85 -0.99
C TYR A 249 -18.00 3.19 -0.44
N ALA A 250 -18.91 4.15 -0.36
CA ALA A 250 -18.73 5.35 0.44
C ALA A 250 -19.18 5.06 1.87
N LEU A 251 -18.25 5.14 2.81
CA LEU A 251 -18.47 4.97 4.24
C LEU A 251 -18.65 6.34 4.87
N ARG A 252 -19.87 6.66 5.28
CA ARG A 252 -20.16 7.85 6.07
C ARG A 252 -20.21 7.48 7.54
N TYR A 253 -19.27 8.00 8.31
CA TYR A 253 -19.27 7.87 9.76
C TYR A 253 -19.92 9.10 10.36
N SER A 254 -20.78 8.93 11.37
CA SER A 254 -21.25 10.03 12.20
C SER A 254 -21.11 9.69 13.67
N PHE A 255 -20.76 10.68 14.49
CA PHE A 255 -20.51 10.49 15.91
C PHE A 255 -20.71 11.79 16.67
N ILE A 256 -20.95 11.69 17.97
CA ILE A 256 -21.03 12.83 18.89
C ILE A 256 -19.75 12.86 19.69
N ASP A 257 -19.08 14.01 19.74
CA ASP A 257 -18.00 14.24 20.69
C ASP A 257 -18.58 14.67 22.04
N ASP A 258 -18.30 13.93 23.11
CA ASP A 258 -18.91 14.20 24.42
C ASP A 258 -18.38 15.48 25.09
N GLY A 259 -17.25 16.02 24.63
CA GLY A 259 -16.71 17.28 25.16
C GLY A 259 -17.45 18.48 24.60
N THR A 260 -17.57 18.54 23.28
CA THR A 260 -18.21 19.65 22.56
C THR A 260 -19.73 19.48 22.42
N GLN A 261 -20.26 18.28 22.65
CA GLN A 261 -21.64 17.88 22.34
C GLN A 261 -22.04 18.09 20.87
N LYS A 262 -21.06 18.33 20.00
CA LYS A 262 -21.28 18.48 18.56
C LYS A 262 -21.32 17.12 17.88
N ARG A 263 -22.12 17.04 16.82
CA ARG A 263 -22.15 15.89 15.92
C ARG A 263 -21.23 16.14 14.74
N TYR A 264 -20.34 15.19 14.51
CA TYR A 264 -19.37 15.21 13.43
C TYR A 264 -19.67 14.13 12.40
N SER A 265 -19.21 14.35 11.16
CA SER A 265 -19.26 13.36 10.08
C SER A 265 -17.92 13.20 9.37
N PHE A 266 -17.56 11.98 9.02
CA PHE A 266 -16.34 11.66 8.26
C PHE A 266 -16.69 10.76 7.08
N TYR A 267 -16.00 10.97 5.96
CA TYR A 267 -16.22 10.20 4.73
C TYR A 267 -14.96 9.45 4.35
N GLN A 268 -15.13 8.20 3.94
CA GLN A 268 -14.06 7.37 3.40
C GLN A 268 -14.60 6.55 2.23
N VAL A 269 -13.76 6.29 1.23
CA VAL A 269 -14.15 5.49 0.06
C VAL A 269 -13.29 4.24 0.02
N ILE A 270 -13.93 3.09 -0.17
CA ILE A 270 -13.25 1.81 -0.36
C ILE A 270 -13.70 1.17 -1.68
N SER A 271 -12.84 0.38 -2.29
CA SER A 271 -13.15 -0.40 -3.49
C SER A 271 -13.88 -1.70 -3.10
N CYS A 272 -14.79 -2.16 -3.96
CA CYS A 272 -15.39 -3.49 -3.82
C CYS A 272 -14.45 -4.62 -4.29
N GLN A 273 -13.35 -4.26 -4.95
CA GLN A 273 -12.37 -5.17 -5.56
C GLN A 273 -10.98 -4.88 -4.99
N GLN A 274 -10.10 -5.89 -5.03
CA GLN A 274 -8.70 -5.73 -4.62
C GLN A 274 -8.06 -4.53 -5.34
N PRO A 275 -7.32 -3.65 -4.64
CA PRO A 275 -6.82 -3.76 -3.25
C PRO A 275 -7.79 -3.46 -2.09
N TYR A 276 -9.09 -3.25 -2.35
CA TYR A 276 -10.17 -2.88 -1.39
C TYR A 276 -9.97 -1.53 -0.69
N LEU A 277 -8.76 -1.22 -0.24
CA LEU A 277 -8.35 0.12 0.09
C LEU A 277 -7.76 0.81 -1.12
N LEU A 278 -8.13 2.08 -1.29
CA LEU A 278 -7.56 2.90 -2.34
C LEU A 278 -6.08 3.15 -2.06
N PRO A 279 -5.26 3.42 -3.09
CA PRO A 279 -3.80 3.48 -2.91
C PRO A 279 -3.32 4.50 -1.87
N LEU A 280 -4.02 5.62 -1.71
CA LEU A 280 -3.68 6.61 -0.68
C LEU A 280 -4.07 6.18 0.74
N ASP A 281 -5.08 5.33 0.87
CA ASP A 281 -5.56 4.81 2.15
C ASP A 281 -4.84 3.50 2.53
N ASN A 282 -4.00 2.96 1.64
CA ASN A 282 -3.28 1.72 1.86
C ASN A 282 -1.81 1.99 2.20
N PRO A 283 -1.41 1.94 3.48
CA PRO A 283 -0.03 2.21 3.89
C PRO A 283 0.99 1.19 3.35
N ASN A 284 0.52 0.04 2.86
CA ASN A 284 1.37 -1.02 2.30
C ASN A 284 1.52 -0.91 0.78
N MET A 285 0.83 0.03 0.14
CA MET A 285 0.89 0.22 -1.31
C MET A 285 1.89 1.32 -1.65
N SER A 286 2.99 0.95 -2.31
CA SER A 286 3.85 1.93 -2.96
C SER A 286 3.32 2.21 -4.37
N ILE A 287 2.78 3.40 -4.60
CA ILE A 287 2.46 3.87 -5.95
C ILE A 287 3.79 4.26 -6.60
N ILE A 288 4.28 3.45 -7.54
CA ILE A 288 5.39 3.84 -8.41
C ILE A 288 4.77 4.43 -9.67
N GLY A 289 4.46 5.73 -9.62
CA GLY A 289 3.92 6.48 -10.75
C GLY A 289 5.04 7.13 -11.57
N ALA A 290 5.05 6.89 -12.88
CA ALA A 290 5.81 7.68 -13.84
C ALA A 290 4.84 8.68 -14.50
N GLY A 291 4.88 9.94 -14.09
CA GLY A 291 4.18 11.05 -14.77
C GLY A 291 3.01 11.66 -14.00
N THR A 292 2.64 12.87 -14.42
CA THR A 292 1.64 13.81 -13.88
C THR A 292 0.19 13.33 -13.84
N ASP A 293 -0.05 12.02 -13.94
CA ASP A 293 -1.37 11.42 -14.12
C ASP A 293 -1.91 10.76 -12.83
N ASP A 294 -1.27 10.94 -11.67
CA ASP A 294 -1.75 10.40 -10.37
C ASP A 294 -3.21 10.81 -10.02
N ASP A 295 -3.76 11.79 -10.73
CA ASP A 295 -5.14 12.25 -10.70
C ASP A 295 -6.16 11.11 -10.92
N TRP A 296 -5.85 10.13 -11.77
CA TRP A 296 -6.80 9.02 -12.06
C TRP A 296 -7.06 8.14 -10.84
N LEU A 297 -6.11 8.05 -9.90
CA LEU A 297 -6.26 7.29 -8.65
C LEU A 297 -7.18 7.98 -7.65
N LEU A 298 -7.22 9.31 -7.69
CA LEU A 298 -7.95 10.16 -6.76
C LEU A 298 -9.37 10.50 -7.21
N ARG A 299 -9.58 10.59 -8.54
CA ARG A 299 -10.87 11.02 -9.09
C ARG A 299 -12.08 10.20 -8.65
N PRO A 300 -12.03 8.86 -8.52
CA PRO A 300 -13.17 8.10 -8.00
C PRO A 300 -13.59 8.57 -6.60
N SER A 301 -12.63 8.74 -5.68
CA SER A 301 -12.91 9.19 -4.32
C SER A 301 -13.50 10.58 -4.28
N GLN A 302 -12.87 11.52 -5.00
CA GLN A 302 -13.30 12.91 -5.05
C GLN A 302 -14.76 13.00 -5.54
N LEU A 303 -15.05 12.35 -6.68
CA LEU A 303 -16.38 12.33 -7.28
C LEU A 303 -17.44 11.75 -6.34
N ILE A 304 -17.10 10.68 -5.63
CA ILE A 304 -18.01 10.02 -4.68
C ILE A 304 -18.24 10.91 -3.45
N ILE A 305 -17.20 11.52 -2.89
CA ILE A 305 -17.28 12.39 -1.70
C ILE A 305 -18.10 13.65 -2.03
N ASP A 306 -17.83 14.30 -3.16
CA ASP A 306 -18.60 15.46 -3.62
C ASP A 306 -20.09 15.12 -3.76
N HIS A 307 -20.40 13.93 -4.27
CA HIS A 307 -21.77 13.44 -4.36
C HIS A 307 -22.37 13.15 -2.97
N GLN A 308 -21.59 12.60 -2.02
CA GLN A 308 -22.03 12.39 -0.64
C GLN A 308 -22.34 13.73 0.06
N HIS A 309 -21.51 14.76 -0.13
CA HIS A 309 -21.78 16.09 0.40
C HIS A 309 -23.08 16.68 -0.14
N LYS A 310 -23.39 16.48 -1.42
CA LYS A 310 -24.68 16.89 -1.99
C LYS A 310 -25.86 16.13 -1.38
N ILE A 311 -25.71 14.82 -1.14
CA ILE A 311 -26.76 13.99 -0.52
C ILE A 311 -27.01 14.38 0.94
N TYR A 312 -25.95 14.60 1.70
CA TYR A 312 -25.99 14.77 3.16
C TYR A 312 -25.82 16.22 3.61
N GLY A 313 -25.74 17.18 2.69
CA GLY A 313 -25.49 18.59 3.01
C GLY A 313 -26.58 19.27 3.83
N SER A 314 -27.76 18.66 3.93
CA SER A 314 -28.86 19.11 4.80
C SER A 314 -28.76 18.62 6.25
N TYR A 315 -27.82 17.74 6.57
CA TYR A 315 -27.64 17.23 7.92
C TYR A 315 -26.87 18.25 8.77
N LEU A 316 -27.32 18.45 10.01
CA LEU A 316 -26.69 19.32 11.01
C LEU A 316 -25.44 18.66 11.63
N GLU A 317 -24.51 18.22 10.79
CA GLU A 317 -23.27 17.55 11.20
C GLU A 317 -22.08 18.32 10.66
N GLU A 318 -21.10 18.60 11.53
CA GLU A 318 -19.86 19.27 11.14
C GLU A 318 -18.93 18.24 10.47
N GLU A 319 -18.32 18.57 9.32
CA GLU A 319 -17.38 17.65 8.69
C GLU A 319 -16.09 17.57 9.52
N TYR A 320 -15.77 16.36 9.95
CA TYR A 320 -14.53 16.03 10.63
C TYR A 320 -13.41 15.90 9.61
N ARG A 321 -12.36 16.72 9.78
CA ARG A 321 -11.14 16.66 8.98
C ARG A 321 -9.97 16.29 9.89
N PRO A 322 -9.43 15.07 9.82
CA PRO A 322 -8.27 14.67 10.59
C PRO A 322 -7.11 15.64 10.33
N SER A 323 -6.40 16.05 11.39
CA SER A 323 -5.33 17.06 11.35
C SER A 323 -4.06 16.66 10.54
N GLY A 324 -4.10 15.54 9.82
CA GLY A 324 -3.02 15.07 8.94
C GLY A 324 -3.46 14.80 7.49
N SER A 325 -4.75 14.95 7.17
CA SER A 325 -5.30 14.75 5.83
C SER A 325 -5.72 16.10 5.25
N ALA A 326 -4.78 17.04 5.20
CA ALA A 326 -4.91 18.15 4.27
C ALA A 326 -4.84 17.55 2.86
N MET A 327 -5.99 17.27 2.25
CA MET A 327 -6.03 17.31 0.79
C MET A 327 -5.53 18.70 0.38
N PRO A 328 -4.70 18.80 -0.67
CA PRO A 328 -4.30 20.09 -1.18
C PRO A 328 -5.57 20.89 -1.47
N GLN A 329 -5.68 22.05 -0.82
CA GLN A 329 -6.67 23.04 -1.21
C GLN A 329 -6.36 23.42 -2.66
N GLN A 330 -7.35 23.24 -3.54
CA GLN A 330 -7.37 23.88 -4.85
C GLN A 330 -7.45 25.39 -4.67
#